data_AF-A0A6I3U852-F1
#
_entry.id   AF-A0A6I3U852-F1
#
_cell.length_a   1.000
_cell.length_b   1.000
_cell.length_c   1.000
_cell.angle_alpha   90.00
_cell.angle_beta   90.00
_cell.angle_gamma   90.00
#
_symmetry.space_group_name_H-M   'P 1'
#
loop_
_entity.id
_entity.type
_entity.pdbx_description
1 polymer ?
#
loop_
_entity_poly.entity_id
_entity_poly.type
_entity_poly.pdbx_seq_one_letter_code
_entity_poly.pdbx_strand_id
1 'polypeptide(L)'
;EKPRLTLSIEKRDIDRKVTVTYTLENQANNQIKSITATLKKGEEVVKDFVLTEENLKTNHLTALFEKLDYYKEYTLSTDMVYNRGNDDETESISEELIQLNLKKLELKDIQTVSLMKFENGQESQVTHLSDKPTDLSKLYLKVTSSTSKDAVLAVSSI
;
A
#
# COMPACT_ATOMS: atom_id res chain seq x y z
N GLU A 1 4.27 13.31 -33.89
CA GLU A 1 3.98 13.78 -32.52
C GLU A 1 4.74 12.91 -31.53
N LYS A 2 5.25 13.47 -30.43
CA LYS A 2 5.98 12.67 -29.43
C LYS A 2 5.00 11.95 -28.51
N PRO A 3 5.31 10.72 -28.03
CA PRO A 3 4.48 10.05 -27.03
C PRO A 3 4.48 10.84 -25.73
N ARG A 4 3.38 10.77 -24.97
CA ARG A 4 3.25 11.37 -23.65
C ARG A 4 2.95 10.30 -22.63
N LEU A 5 3.68 10.34 -21.52
CA LEU A 5 3.47 9.43 -20.39
C LEU A 5 2.98 10.24 -19.20
N THR A 6 1.87 9.83 -18.62
CA THR A 6 1.35 10.37 -17.35
C THR A 6 1.25 9.24 -16.33
N LEU A 7 1.24 9.59 -15.05
CA LEU A 7 1.17 8.60 -13.97
C LEU A 7 0.12 8.97 -12.94
N SER A 8 -0.33 7.97 -12.20
CA SER A 8 -1.15 8.08 -11.00
C SER A 8 -0.57 7.17 -9.92
N ILE A 9 -0.56 7.63 -8.67
CA ILE A 9 0.05 6.93 -7.54
C ILE A 9 -1.04 6.55 -6.53
N GLU A 10 -1.17 5.26 -6.25
CA GLU A 10 -1.99 4.74 -5.16
C GLU A 10 -1.11 4.24 -4.01
N LYS A 11 -1.34 4.74 -2.80
CA LYS A 11 -0.63 4.33 -1.59
C LYS A 11 -1.50 3.41 -0.74
N ARG A 12 -1.00 2.22 -0.47
CA ARG A 12 -1.56 1.26 0.49
C ARG A 12 -0.68 1.24 1.73
N ASP A 13 -0.82 2.28 2.56
CA ASP A 13 0.02 2.51 3.74
C ASP A 13 0.09 1.26 4.64
N ILE A 14 -1.04 0.65 4.97
CA ILE A 14 -1.10 -0.51 5.87
C ILE A 14 -0.36 -1.74 5.30
N ASP A 15 -0.36 -1.91 3.98
CA ASP A 15 0.28 -3.03 3.31
C ASP A 15 1.76 -2.74 2.99
N ARG A 16 2.23 -1.52 3.26
CA ARG A 16 3.55 -1.02 2.88
C ARG A 16 3.79 -1.08 1.37
N LYS A 17 2.77 -0.75 0.59
CA LYS A 17 2.81 -0.80 -0.89
C LYS A 17 2.46 0.52 -1.55
N VAL A 18 3.06 0.73 -2.71
CA VAL A 18 2.69 1.79 -3.65
C VAL A 18 2.55 1.19 -5.03
N THR A 19 1.41 1.46 -5.66
CA THR A 19 1.14 1.11 -7.05
C THR A 19 1.20 2.38 -7.87
N VAL A 20 2.02 2.38 -8.91
CA VAL A 20 2.08 3.46 -9.90
C VAL A 20 1.46 2.95 -11.18
N THR A 21 0.42 3.63 -11.66
CA THR A 21 -0.25 3.33 -12.91
C THR A 21 0.11 4.38 -13.93
N TYR A 22 0.58 3.96 -15.10
CA TYR A 22 0.97 4.84 -16.20
C TYR A 22 -0.07 4.82 -17.31
N THR A 23 -0.29 5.99 -17.91
CA THR A 23 -1.11 6.17 -19.12
C THR A 23 -0.22 6.70 -20.22
N LEU A 24 -0.11 5.93 -21.32
CA LEU A 24 0.68 6.27 -22.50
C LEU A 24 -0.23 6.75 -23.62
N GLU A 25 -0.04 8.01 -24.04
CA GLU A 25 -0.65 8.57 -25.23
C GLU A 25 0.39 8.56 -26.36
N ASN A 26 0.19 7.73 -27.40
CA ASN A 26 1.15 7.58 -28.50
C ASN A 26 0.44 7.60 -29.87
N GLN A 27 -0.17 8.73 -30.23
CA GLN A 27 -0.97 8.86 -31.46
C GLN A 27 -0.18 8.62 -32.75
N ALA A 28 1.13 8.91 -32.74
CA ALA A 28 2.02 8.71 -33.88
C ALA A 28 2.63 7.30 -33.95
N ASN A 29 2.23 6.37 -33.07
CA ASN A 29 2.71 4.98 -33.03
C ASN A 29 4.24 4.85 -33.00
N ASN A 30 4.93 5.74 -32.28
CA ASN A 30 6.37 5.64 -32.08
C ASN A 30 6.71 4.33 -31.37
N GLN A 31 7.82 3.68 -31.72
CA GLN A 31 8.24 2.46 -31.02
C GLN A 31 8.73 2.82 -29.61
N ILE A 32 8.00 2.39 -28.58
CA ILE A 32 8.44 2.51 -27.19
C ILE A 32 9.44 1.38 -26.91
N LYS A 33 10.67 1.74 -26.54
CA LYS A 33 11.74 0.77 -26.22
C LYS A 33 11.68 0.35 -24.77
N SER A 34 11.50 1.30 -23.86
CA SER A 34 11.41 1.02 -22.42
C SER A 34 10.69 2.14 -21.69
N ILE A 35 10.03 1.77 -20.60
CA ILE A 35 9.64 2.70 -19.54
C ILE A 35 10.19 2.14 -18.24
N THR A 36 11.03 2.92 -17.57
CA THR A 36 11.71 2.49 -16.35
C THR A 36 11.31 3.41 -15.20
N ALA A 37 10.68 2.82 -14.19
CA ALA A 37 10.35 3.48 -12.94
C ALA A 37 11.42 3.16 -11.89
N THR A 38 12.02 4.18 -11.31
CA THR A 38 13.09 4.06 -10.31
C THR A 38 12.60 4.67 -9.01
N LEU A 39 12.64 3.90 -7.92
CA LEU A 39 12.35 4.40 -6.58
C LEU A 39 13.64 4.52 -5.79
N LYS A 40 13.95 5.74 -5.34
CA LYS A 40 15.12 6.05 -4.51
C LYS A 40 14.73 6.40 -3.08
N LYS A 41 15.60 6.09 -2.14
CA LYS A 41 15.53 6.52 -0.74
C LYS A 41 16.76 7.39 -0.47
N GLY A 42 16.60 8.71 -0.60
CA GLY A 42 17.76 9.60 -0.77
C GLY A 42 18.45 9.33 -2.10
N GLU A 43 19.74 9.01 -2.09
CA GLU A 43 20.50 8.67 -3.31
C GLU A 43 20.49 7.17 -3.65
N GLU A 44 20.09 6.32 -2.70
CA GLU A 44 20.08 4.87 -2.87
C GLU A 44 18.88 4.43 -3.73
N VAL A 45 19.16 3.72 -4.82
CA VAL A 45 18.13 3.03 -5.59
C VAL A 45 17.69 1.80 -4.81
N VAL A 46 16.44 1.82 -4.32
CA VAL A 46 15.90 0.71 -3.53
C VAL A 46 15.08 -0.26 -4.36
N LYS A 47 14.56 0.19 -5.52
CA LYS A 47 13.83 -0.68 -6.44
C LYS A 47 13.71 -0.04 -7.83
N ASP A 48 13.92 -0.85 -8.85
CA ASP A 48 13.61 -0.52 -10.25
C ASP A 48 12.49 -1.40 -10.77
N PHE A 49 11.70 -0.84 -11.66
CA PHE A 49 10.65 -1.55 -12.38
C PHE A 49 10.69 -1.17 -13.86
N VAL A 50 11.02 -2.13 -14.70
CA VAL A 50 11.02 -1.97 -16.16
C VAL A 50 9.72 -2.54 -16.70
N LEU A 51 8.94 -1.71 -17.39
CA LEU A 51 7.75 -2.16 -18.10
C LEU A 51 8.17 -2.95 -19.34
N THR A 52 7.75 -4.21 -19.38
CA THR A 52 8.12 -5.15 -20.46
C THR A 52 7.34 -4.86 -21.75
N GLU A 53 7.77 -5.44 -22.87
CA GLU A 53 7.02 -5.39 -24.12
C GLU A 53 5.56 -5.88 -23.97
N GLU A 54 5.31 -6.85 -23.11
CA GLU A 54 3.96 -7.35 -22.85
C GLU A 54 3.09 -6.30 -22.14
N ASN A 55 3.68 -5.56 -21.18
CA ASN A 55 2.99 -4.45 -20.53
C ASN A 55 2.61 -3.35 -21.55
N LEU A 56 3.52 -3.06 -22.48
CA LEU A 56 3.31 -2.08 -23.55
C LEU A 56 2.22 -2.52 -24.54
N LYS A 57 2.07 -3.84 -24.79
CA LYS A 57 1.03 -4.38 -25.68
C LYS A 57 -0.36 -4.43 -25.04
N THR A 58 -0.43 -4.62 -23.73
CA THR A 58 -1.69 -4.83 -22.99
C THR A 58 -2.27 -3.53 -22.40
N ASN A 59 -1.60 -2.39 -22.57
CA ASN A 59 -1.92 -1.12 -21.89
C ASN A 59 -1.98 -1.24 -20.35
N HIS A 60 -1.47 -2.33 -19.78
CA HIS A 60 -1.36 -2.54 -18.34
C HIS A 60 0.04 -2.12 -17.89
N LEU A 61 0.22 -0.81 -17.76
CA LEU A 61 1.47 -0.20 -17.36
C LEU A 61 1.45 0.11 -15.86
N THR A 62 1.66 -0.90 -15.03
CA THR A 62 1.69 -0.74 -13.58
C THR A 62 3.02 -1.17 -12.98
N ALA A 63 3.54 -0.36 -12.05
CA ALA A 63 4.72 -0.68 -11.25
C ALA A 63 4.32 -0.84 -9.78
N LEU A 64 4.70 -1.97 -9.17
CA LEU A 64 4.39 -2.27 -7.77
C LEU A 64 5.65 -2.21 -6.90
N PHE A 65 5.67 -1.27 -5.97
CA PHE A 65 6.69 -1.12 -4.94
C PHE A 65 6.15 -1.65 -3.61
N GLU A 66 6.87 -2.55 -2.96
CA GLU A 66 6.42 -3.24 -1.74
C GLU A 66 7.49 -3.18 -0.66
N LYS A 67 7.09 -3.45 0.59
CA LYS A 67 7.98 -3.48 1.76
C LYS A 67 8.64 -2.13 2.05
N LEU A 68 7.99 -1.02 1.66
CA LEU A 68 8.51 0.33 1.93
C LEU A 68 8.45 0.66 3.43
N ASP A 69 9.43 1.41 3.92
CA ASP A 69 9.44 1.88 5.31
C ASP A 69 8.45 3.03 5.54
N TYR A 70 7.88 3.07 6.75
CA TYR A 70 7.06 4.19 7.20
C TYR A 70 7.90 5.43 7.50
N TYR A 71 7.32 6.60 7.24
CA TYR A 71 7.91 7.90 7.57
C TYR A 71 9.30 8.14 6.95
N LYS A 72 9.59 7.42 5.86
CA LYS A 72 10.74 7.66 5.00
C LYS A 72 10.23 8.23 3.68
N GLU A 73 10.90 9.27 3.23
CA GLU A 73 10.66 9.86 1.93
C GLU A 73 11.38 9.03 0.87
N TYR A 74 10.68 8.78 -0.22
CA TYR A 74 11.19 8.16 -1.43
C TYR A 74 10.93 9.10 -2.60
N THR A 75 11.83 9.08 -3.57
CA THR A 75 11.68 9.81 -4.82
C THR A 75 11.44 8.82 -5.94
N LEU A 76 10.30 8.93 -6.60
CA LEU A 76 9.99 8.19 -7.82
C LEU A 76 10.40 9.02 -9.03
N SER A 77 11.25 8.46 -9.87
CA SER A 77 11.53 8.99 -11.21
C SER A 77 11.07 7.97 -12.26
N THR A 78 10.71 8.45 -13.45
CA THR A 78 10.34 7.58 -14.57
C THR A 78 10.91 8.12 -15.87
N ASP A 79 11.61 7.25 -16.60
CA ASP A 79 12.17 7.54 -17.90
C ASP A 79 11.53 6.66 -18.97
N MET A 80 11.11 7.28 -20.08
CA MET A 80 10.62 6.61 -21.27
C MET A 80 11.60 6.79 -22.41
N VAL A 81 12.03 5.70 -23.03
CA VAL A 81 12.86 5.71 -24.23
C VAL A 81 11.99 5.27 -25.42
N TYR A 82 11.98 6.07 -26.48
CA TYR A 82 11.23 5.79 -27.70
C TYR A 82 12.00 6.16 -28.95
N ASN A 83 11.69 5.49 -30.06
CA ASN A 83 12.30 5.75 -31.35
C ASN A 83 11.36 6.58 -32.24
N ARG A 84 11.86 7.69 -32.79
CA ARG A 84 11.10 8.62 -33.64
C ARG A 84 11.33 8.40 -35.14
N GLY A 85 11.84 7.23 -35.54
CA GLY A 85 12.13 6.83 -36.91
C GLY A 85 13.58 7.06 -37.35
N ASN A 86 14.29 8.02 -36.75
CA ASN A 86 15.71 8.27 -37.05
C ASN A 86 16.61 7.96 -35.85
N ASP A 87 16.23 8.39 -34.65
CA ASP A 87 17.02 8.24 -33.42
C ASP A 87 16.14 7.89 -32.22
N ASP A 88 16.78 7.45 -31.13
CA ASP A 88 16.15 7.23 -29.84
C ASP A 88 16.14 8.54 -29.03
N GLU A 89 14.98 8.87 -28.47
CA GLU A 89 14.79 10.00 -27.55
C GLU A 89 14.43 9.47 -26.16
N THR A 90 14.84 10.18 -25.11
CA THR A 90 14.47 9.90 -23.71
C THR A 90 13.60 11.04 -23.18
N GLU A 91 12.49 10.69 -22.56
CA GLU A 91 11.59 11.63 -21.89
C GLU A 91 11.39 11.21 -20.43
N SER A 92 11.74 12.12 -19.52
CA SER A 92 11.59 11.94 -18.08
C SER A 92 10.30 12.60 -17.60
N ILE A 93 9.56 11.90 -16.74
CA ILE A 93 8.48 12.51 -15.95
C ILE A 93 9.10 13.22 -14.74
N SER A 94 8.50 14.34 -14.34
CA SER A 94 8.84 15.02 -13.08
C SER A 94 8.87 14.06 -11.90
N GLU A 95 9.82 14.27 -10.99
CA GLU A 95 9.96 13.45 -9.80
C GLU A 95 8.75 13.60 -8.86
N GLU A 96 8.32 12.48 -8.27
CA GLU A 96 7.22 12.41 -7.33
C GLU A 96 7.70 11.93 -5.96
N LEU A 97 7.34 12.67 -4.91
CA LEU A 97 7.69 12.31 -3.54
C LEU A 97 6.65 11.36 -2.93
N ILE A 98 7.14 10.25 -2.41
CA ILE A 98 6.34 9.18 -1.82
C ILE A 98 6.74 9.02 -0.37
N GLN A 99 5.77 9.11 0.52
CA GLN A 99 5.91 8.73 1.91
C GLN A 99 4.67 7.95 2.36
N LEU A 100 4.93 6.78 2.95
CA LEU A 100 3.91 6.00 3.64
C LEU A 100 3.80 6.45 5.08
N ASN A 101 2.57 6.70 5.52
CA ASN A 101 2.28 7.08 6.89
C ASN A 101 1.51 5.96 7.56
N LEU A 102 2.06 5.43 8.66
CA LEU A 102 1.35 4.39 9.40
C LEU A 102 0.10 4.98 10.04
N LYS A 103 -1.06 4.63 9.49
CA LYS A 103 -2.36 4.93 10.08
C LYS A 103 -2.61 3.94 11.23
N LYS A 104 -2.32 4.36 12.46
CA LYS A 104 -2.69 3.59 13.66
C LYS A 104 -4.09 4.00 14.11
N LEU A 105 -4.90 3.00 14.47
CA LEU A 105 -6.05 3.23 15.34
C LEU A 105 -5.54 3.17 16.78
N GLU A 106 -5.79 4.23 17.55
CA GLU A 106 -5.47 4.31 18.97
C GLU A 106 -6.79 4.37 19.75
N LEU A 107 -6.95 3.49 20.73
CA LEU A 107 -8.07 3.56 21.67
C LEU A 107 -7.62 4.42 22.87
N LYS A 108 -8.32 5.52 23.13
CA LYS A 108 -8.02 6.47 24.21
C LYS A 108 -9.12 6.50 25.25
N ASP A 109 -8.76 7.04 26.42
CA ASP A 109 -9.65 7.25 27.57
C ASP A 109 -10.44 5.99 27.94
N ILE A 110 -9.74 4.85 27.91
CA ILE A 110 -10.30 3.54 28.20
C ILE A 110 -10.74 3.51 29.67
N GLN A 111 -12.03 3.25 29.88
CA GLN A 111 -12.61 3.07 31.21
C GLN A 111 -12.49 1.62 31.68
N THR A 112 -12.88 0.67 30.82
CA THR A 112 -12.81 -0.76 31.15
C THR A 112 -12.39 -1.59 29.94
N VAL A 113 -11.66 -2.67 30.22
CA VAL A 113 -11.38 -3.75 29.28
C VAL A 113 -11.86 -5.04 29.91
N SER A 114 -12.87 -5.66 29.34
CA SER A 114 -13.45 -6.91 29.84
C SER A 114 -13.28 -8.02 28.82
N LEU A 115 -12.79 -9.18 29.27
CA LEU A 115 -12.86 -10.40 28.48
C LEU A 115 -14.31 -10.89 28.51
N MET A 116 -14.92 -11.02 27.34
CA MET A 116 -16.29 -11.46 27.16
C MET A 116 -16.31 -12.77 26.37
N LYS A 117 -17.31 -13.61 26.66
CA LYS A 117 -17.61 -14.84 25.92
C LYS A 117 -19.00 -14.73 25.31
N PHE A 118 -19.12 -15.04 24.02
CA PHE A 118 -20.40 -15.16 23.34
C PHE A 118 -20.67 -16.61 22.95
N GLU A 119 -21.64 -17.23 23.60
CA GLU A 119 -22.07 -18.60 23.31
C GLU A 119 -23.57 -18.72 23.47
N ASN A 120 -24.19 -19.59 22.67
CA ASN A 120 -25.63 -19.86 22.74
C ASN A 120 -26.52 -18.60 22.66
N GLY A 121 -26.06 -17.58 21.93
CA GLY A 121 -26.77 -16.32 21.76
C GLY A 121 -26.68 -15.35 22.95
N GLN A 122 -25.85 -15.64 23.96
CA GLN A 122 -25.68 -14.78 25.14
C GLN A 122 -24.23 -14.35 25.35
N GLU A 123 -24.08 -13.11 25.80
CA GLU A 123 -22.81 -12.51 26.23
C GLU A 123 -22.64 -12.70 27.74
N SER A 124 -21.46 -13.17 28.16
CA SER A 124 -21.08 -13.29 29.57
C SER A 124 -19.67 -12.78 29.79
N GLN A 125 -19.41 -12.14 30.93
CA GLN A 125 -18.08 -11.69 31.29
C GLN A 125 -17.25 -12.85 31.84
N VAL A 126 -16.04 -13.02 31.33
CA VAL A 126 -15.07 -14.00 31.81
C VAL A 126 -14.17 -13.32 32.83
N THR A 127 -14.37 -13.64 34.10
CA THR A 127 -13.56 -13.12 35.21
C THR A 127 -12.43 -14.06 35.62
N HIS A 128 -12.49 -15.33 35.20
CA HIS A 128 -11.49 -16.36 35.49
C HIS A 128 -11.44 -17.39 34.36
N LEU A 129 -10.24 -17.87 34.04
CA LEU A 129 -10.00 -18.98 33.11
C LEU A 129 -9.41 -20.14 33.90
N SER A 130 -10.13 -21.26 33.99
CA SER A 130 -9.63 -22.45 34.68
C SER A 130 -8.48 -23.13 33.94
N ASP A 131 -8.50 -23.04 32.61
CA ASP A 131 -7.48 -23.54 31.70
C ASP A 131 -7.33 -22.59 30.51
N LYS A 132 -6.22 -22.71 29.77
CA LYS A 132 -6.03 -21.97 28.51
C LYS A 132 -7.04 -22.44 27.46
N PRO A 133 -7.96 -21.57 26.97
CA PRO A 133 -8.93 -21.96 25.97
C PRO A 133 -8.25 -22.34 24.65
N THR A 134 -8.72 -23.44 24.04
CA THR A 134 -8.25 -23.88 22.71
C THR A 134 -8.99 -23.17 21.58
N ASP A 135 -10.22 -22.72 21.82
CA ASP A 135 -11.05 -21.96 20.88
C ASP A 135 -11.25 -20.53 21.39
N LEU A 136 -10.67 -19.57 20.67
CA LEU A 136 -10.74 -18.14 20.97
C LEU A 136 -11.83 -17.43 20.16
N SER A 137 -12.47 -18.10 19.19
CA SER A 137 -13.44 -17.47 18.26
C SER A 137 -14.67 -16.89 18.96
N LYS A 138 -14.96 -17.39 20.16
CA LYS A 138 -16.07 -16.96 21.02
C LYS A 138 -15.67 -15.94 22.08
N LEU A 139 -14.37 -15.63 22.19
CA LEU A 139 -13.82 -14.69 23.15
C LEU A 139 -13.48 -13.36 22.45
N TYR A 140 -13.83 -12.26 23.09
CA TYR A 140 -13.47 -10.93 22.64
C TYR A 140 -13.22 -10.00 23.83
N LEU A 141 -12.43 -8.95 23.60
CA LEU A 141 -12.31 -7.84 24.54
C LEU A 141 -13.38 -6.81 24.21
N LYS A 142 -14.19 -6.48 25.20
CA LYS A 142 -15.06 -5.30 25.19
C LYS A 142 -14.30 -4.16 25.85
N VAL A 143 -13.97 -3.15 25.05
CA VAL A 143 -13.24 -1.95 25.49
C VAL A 143 -14.23 -0.80 25.52
N THR A 144 -14.51 -0.26 26.72
CA THR A 144 -15.34 0.93 26.89
C THR A 144 -14.45 2.14 27.09
N SER A 145 -14.87 3.30 26.55
CA SER A 145 -14.14 4.55 26.66
C SER A 145 -15.08 5.65 27.16
N SER A 146 -14.53 6.65 27.85
CA SER A 146 -15.32 7.82 28.25
C SER A 146 -15.59 8.78 27.10
N THR A 147 -14.79 8.71 26.04
CA THR A 147 -14.80 9.71 24.95
C THR A 147 -15.13 9.10 23.58
N SER A 148 -15.10 7.78 23.45
CA SER A 148 -15.45 7.08 22.22
C SER A 148 -16.48 5.97 22.43
N LYS A 149 -17.07 5.49 21.33
CA LYS A 149 -17.92 4.28 21.37
C LYS A 149 -17.10 3.06 21.81
N ASP A 150 -17.79 2.08 22.37
CA ASP A 150 -17.23 0.78 22.71
C ASP A 150 -16.58 0.12 21.49
N ALA A 151 -15.41 -0.46 21.70
CA ALA A 151 -14.72 -1.29 20.72
C ALA A 151 -14.77 -2.76 21.12
N VAL A 152 -15.01 -3.62 20.13
CA VAL A 152 -14.97 -5.07 20.26
C VAL A 152 -13.77 -5.59 19.50
N LEU A 153 -12.82 -6.20 20.22
CA LEU A 153 -11.58 -6.73 19.64
C LEU A 153 -11.56 -8.25 19.80
N ALA A 154 -11.38 -8.98 18.70
CA ALA A 154 -11.20 -10.43 18.76
C ALA A 154 -9.93 -10.79 19.54
N VAL A 155 -9.98 -11.87 20.33
CA VAL A 155 -8.81 -12.37 21.04
C VAL A 155 -7.97 -13.21 20.08
N SER A 156 -6.73 -12.77 19.81
CA SER A 156 -5.78 -13.51 18.96
C SER A 156 -4.96 -14.55 19.73
N SER A 157 -4.71 -14.31 21.01
CA SER A 157 -3.92 -15.18 21.89
C SER A 157 -4.23 -14.92 23.36
N ILE A 158 -4.11 -15.96 24.19
CA ILE A 158 -4.20 -15.95 25.67
C ILE A 158 -2.97 -16.63 26.24
#